data_AF-A0A9J8DK62-F1
#
_entry.id   AF-A0A9J8DK62-F1
#
_cell.length_a   1.000
_cell.length_b   1.000
_cell.length_c   1.000
_cell.angle_alpha   90.00
_cell.angle_beta   90.00
_cell.angle_gamma   90.00
#
_symmetry.space_group_name_H-M   'P 1'
#
loop_
_entity.id
_entity.type
_entity.pdbx_description
1 polymer ?
#
loop_
_entity_poly.entity_id
_entity_poly.type
_entity_poly.pdbx_seq_one_letter_code
_entity_poly.pdbx_strand_id
1 'polypeptide(L)'
;MSSDFETYELDFGTLTADITNKIGRIPKLAGEEKTQLVLNVDKQLEEVRELLEQMDLEVREIPIQSRGMYSSRLKSYKQEMEKLEKDFLRETDANLGKSSRILTSMLRRIIQNRILVFILGAIILLTIILAMYFNLRGH
;
A
#
# COMPACT_ATOMS: atom_id res chain seq x y z
N MET A 1 13.33 8.57 -21.68
CA MET A 1 13.28 7.22 -21.06
C MET A 1 14.00 7.21 -19.70
N SER A 2 14.01 8.30 -18.91
CA SER A 2 14.51 8.29 -17.52
C SER A 2 13.66 9.10 -16.53
N SER A 3 12.64 9.84 -16.98
CA SER A 3 11.84 10.73 -16.11
C SER A 3 11.00 9.97 -15.09
N ASP A 4 10.48 8.81 -15.47
CA ASP A 4 9.46 8.12 -14.68
C ASP A 4 10.11 7.34 -13.54
N PHE A 5 11.27 6.71 -13.80
CA PHE A 5 12.08 6.08 -12.76
C PHE A 5 12.61 7.09 -11.72
N GLU A 6 13.07 8.26 -12.15
CA GLU A 6 13.52 9.32 -11.23
C GLU A 6 12.37 9.86 -10.36
N THR A 7 11.17 9.94 -10.93
CA THR A 7 9.95 10.30 -10.18
C THR A 7 9.64 9.24 -9.13
N TYR A 8 9.70 7.95 -9.50
CA TYR A 8 9.52 6.86 -8.55
C TYR A 8 10.59 6.83 -7.46
N GLU A 9 11.85 7.16 -7.77
CA GLU A 9 12.92 7.30 -6.76
C GLU A 9 12.61 8.41 -5.75
N LEU A 10 12.08 9.54 -6.21
CA LEU A 10 11.71 10.67 -5.35
C LEU A 10 10.52 10.31 -4.43
N ASP A 11 9.49 9.69 -5.01
CA ASP A 11 8.31 9.25 -4.26
C ASP A 11 8.69 8.19 -3.23
N PHE A 12 9.57 7.25 -3.59
CA PHE A 12 10.10 6.24 -2.68
C PHE A 12 10.77 6.91 -1.47
N GLY A 13 11.71 7.83 -1.70
CA GLY A 13 12.42 8.52 -0.62
C GLY A 13 11.49 9.34 0.29
N THR A 14 10.44 9.93 -0.27
CA THR A 14 9.45 10.70 0.50
C THR A 14 8.60 9.78 1.37
N LEU A 15 8.11 8.67 0.80
CA LEU A 15 7.30 7.69 1.52
C LEU A 15 8.10 6.99 2.61
N THR A 16 9.33 6.52 2.32
CA THR A 16 10.16 5.83 3.32
C THR A 16 10.54 6.75 4.48
N ALA A 17 10.80 8.03 4.23
CA ALA A 17 11.07 9.01 5.28
C ALA A 17 9.86 9.24 6.20
N ASP A 18 8.67 9.40 5.62
CA ASP A 18 7.43 9.56 6.39
C ASP A 18 7.09 8.30 7.21
N ILE A 19 7.20 7.12 6.59
CA ILE A 19 7.03 5.82 7.26
C ILE A 19 8.01 5.69 8.43
N THR A 20 9.29 5.98 8.22
CA THR A 20 10.32 5.92 9.27
C THR A 20 9.95 6.81 10.45
N ASN A 21 9.50 8.05 10.18
CA ASN A 21 9.06 8.97 11.22
C ASN A 21 7.88 8.41 12.02
N LYS A 22 6.88 7.87 11.32
CA LYS A 22 5.67 7.30 11.93
C LYS A 22 5.98 6.06 12.76
N ILE A 23 6.83 5.14 12.27
CA ILE A 23 7.30 3.97 13.04
C ILE A 23 7.91 4.41 14.37
N GLY A 24 8.78 5.43 14.37
CA GLY A 24 9.38 5.99 15.59
C GLY A 24 8.39 6.62 16.58
N ARG A 25 7.15 6.91 16.14
CA ARG A 25 6.06 7.44 16.99
C ARG A 25 5.16 6.34 17.57
N ILE A 26 5.04 5.18 16.92
CA ILE A 26 4.21 4.04 17.37
C ILE A 26 4.43 3.66 18.86
N PRO A 27 5.66 3.56 19.40
CA PRO A 27 5.85 3.19 20.79
C PRO A 27 5.38 4.25 21.79
N LYS A 28 5.21 5.51 21.35
CA LYS A 28 4.75 6.63 22.19
C LYS A 28 3.22 6.77 22.23
N LEU A 29 2.51 6.07 21.35
CA LEU A 29 1.05 6.13 21.25
C LEU A 29 0.39 4.92 21.91
N ALA A 30 -0.86 5.10 22.34
CA ALA A 30 -1.70 4.05 22.92
C ALA A 30 -3.14 4.14 22.37
N GLY A 31 -3.93 3.08 22.57
CA GLY A 31 -5.35 3.07 22.23
C GLY A 31 -5.64 3.24 20.74
N GLU A 32 -6.65 4.07 20.44
CA GLU A 32 -7.16 4.26 19.08
C GLU A 32 -6.17 4.99 18.18
N GLU A 33 -5.46 6.01 18.70
CA GLU A 33 -4.45 6.77 17.95
C GLU A 33 -3.30 5.87 17.48
N LYS A 34 -2.81 4.98 18.35
CA LYS A 34 -1.80 3.97 17.98
C LYS A 34 -2.31 3.10 16.84
N THR A 35 -3.55 2.65 16.96
CA THR A 35 -4.12 1.73 15.98
C THR A 35 -4.28 2.39 14.62
N GLN A 36 -4.78 3.63 14.58
CA GLN A 36 -4.88 4.41 13.34
C GLN A 36 -3.52 4.62 12.70
N LEU A 37 -2.48 4.93 13.50
CA LEU A 37 -1.13 5.10 12.97
C LEU A 37 -0.55 3.80 12.41
N VAL A 38 -0.75 2.67 13.11
CA VAL A 38 -0.31 1.35 12.64
C VAL A 38 -0.96 1.00 11.31
N LEU A 39 -2.28 1.19 11.17
CA LEU A 39 -2.99 0.96 9.91
C LEU A 39 -2.53 1.90 8.80
N ASN A 40 -2.22 3.16 9.13
CA ASN A 40 -1.73 4.11 8.16
C ASN A 40 -0.34 3.72 7.64
N VAL A 41 0.57 3.32 8.53
CA VAL A 41 1.90 2.84 8.16
C VAL A 41 1.82 1.57 7.33
N ASP A 42 0.96 0.61 7.70
CA ASP A 42 0.73 -0.63 6.94
C ASP A 42 0.28 -0.33 5.50
N LYS A 43 -0.67 0.59 5.33
CA LYS A 43 -1.12 1.05 4.00
C LYS A 43 0.01 1.71 3.20
N GLN A 44 0.82 2.56 3.83
CA GLN A 44 1.94 3.21 3.14
C GLN A 44 3.05 2.22 2.76
N LEU A 45 3.27 1.17 3.55
CA LEU A 45 4.18 0.09 3.18
C LEU A 45 3.67 -0.67 1.94
N GLU A 46 2.36 -0.89 1.82
CA GLU A 46 1.74 -1.44 0.60
C GLU A 46 1.98 -0.52 -0.61
N GLU A 47 1.77 0.80 -0.45
CA GLU A 47 2.04 1.79 -1.51
C GLU A 47 3.53 1.78 -1.95
N VAL A 48 4.47 1.64 -1.02
CA VAL A 48 5.90 1.51 -1.34
C VAL A 48 6.20 0.21 -2.09
N ARG A 49 5.52 -0.89 -1.77
CA ARG A 49 5.67 -2.17 -2.50
C ARG A 49 5.20 -2.03 -3.94
N GLU A 50 4.02 -1.44 -4.15
CA GLU A 50 3.49 -1.19 -5.48
C GLU A 50 4.44 -0.31 -6.30
N LEU A 51 5.00 0.74 -5.68
CA LEU A 51 6.00 1.60 -6.32
C LEU A 51 7.26 0.84 -6.74
N LEU A 52 7.80 -0.04 -5.88
CA LEU A 52 8.94 -0.89 -6.21
C LEU A 52 8.64 -1.86 -7.34
N GLU A 53 7.41 -2.34 -7.46
CA GLU A 53 6.96 -3.17 -8.58
C GLU A 53 6.93 -2.36 -9.89
N GLN A 54 6.43 -1.12 -9.87
CA GLN A 54 6.48 -0.22 -11.04
C GLN A 54 7.92 0.05 -11.46
N MET A 55 8.82 0.35 -10.50
CA MET A 55 10.24 0.53 -10.78
C MET A 55 10.88 -0.73 -11.39
N ASP A 56 10.47 -1.94 -10.97
CA ASP A 56 10.94 -3.20 -11.56
C ASP A 56 10.51 -3.34 -13.01
N LEU A 57 9.27 -2.95 -13.34
CA LEU A 57 8.74 -2.96 -14.70
C LEU A 57 9.53 -2.00 -15.61
N GLU A 58 9.72 -0.75 -15.18
CA GLU A 58 10.51 0.25 -15.92
C GLU A 58 11.93 -0.25 -16.20
N VAL A 59 12.60 -0.82 -15.17
CA VAL A 59 13.96 -1.34 -15.30
C VAL A 59 14.04 -2.50 -16.31
N ARG A 60 12.98 -3.29 -16.46
CA ARG A 60 12.90 -4.35 -17.48
C ARG A 60 12.77 -3.81 -18.90
N GLU A 61 12.28 -2.59 -19.08
CA GLU A 61 12.19 -1.96 -20.40
C GLU A 61 13.51 -1.30 -20.83
N ILE A 62 14.42 -1.01 -19.88
CA ILE A 62 15.74 -0.45 -20.14
C ILE A 62 16.63 -1.46 -20.89
N PRO A 63 17.39 -1.05 -21.93
CA PRO A 63 18.36 -1.89 -22.62
C PRO A 63 19.39 -2.51 -21.68
N ILE A 64 19.76 -3.77 -21.91
CA ILE A 64 20.64 -4.57 -21.04
C ILE A 64 21.97 -3.83 -20.74
N GLN A 65 22.53 -3.10 -21.71
CA GLN A 65 23.80 -2.40 -21.53
C GLN A 65 23.73 -1.28 -20.47
N SER A 66 22.55 -0.68 -20.27
CA SER A 66 22.33 0.43 -19.32
C SER A 66 21.61 -0.01 -18.04
N ARG A 67 21.05 -1.23 -18.02
CA ARG A 67 20.20 -1.73 -16.92
C ARG A 67 20.94 -1.95 -15.61
N GLY A 68 22.25 -2.28 -15.65
CA GLY A 68 23.00 -2.72 -14.48
C GLY A 68 22.96 -1.74 -13.29
N MET A 69 23.06 -0.43 -13.58
CA MET A 69 22.98 0.62 -12.57
C MET A 69 21.61 0.67 -11.89
N TYR A 70 20.53 0.67 -12.68
CA TYR A 70 19.15 0.72 -12.17
C TYR A 70 18.77 -0.54 -11.39
N SER A 71 19.19 -1.73 -11.84
CA SER A 71 18.98 -2.98 -11.10
C SER A 71 19.69 -2.98 -9.74
N SER A 72 20.89 -2.40 -9.68
CA SER A 72 21.60 -2.26 -8.40
C SER A 72 20.86 -1.34 -7.44
N ARG A 73 20.36 -0.18 -7.91
CA ARG A 73 19.58 0.75 -7.10
C ARG A 73 18.27 0.12 -6.61
N LEU A 74 17.53 -0.53 -7.50
CA LEU A 74 16.29 -1.22 -7.16
C LEU A 74 16.50 -2.30 -6.09
N LYS A 75 17.63 -3.02 -6.15
CA LYS A 75 18.01 -3.98 -5.11
C LYS A 75 18.22 -3.29 -3.75
N SER A 76 18.89 -2.14 -3.72
CA SER A 76 19.07 -1.35 -2.49
C SER A 76 17.73 -0.87 -1.92
N TYR A 77 16.81 -0.39 -2.76
CA TYR A 77 15.48 0.03 -2.32
C TYR A 77 14.65 -1.13 -1.75
N LYS A 78 14.71 -2.32 -2.38
CA LYS A 78 14.09 -3.53 -1.82
C LYS A 78 14.66 -3.90 -0.45
N GLN A 79 15.97 -3.76 -0.24
CA GLN A 79 16.59 -3.99 1.07
C GLN A 79 16.17 -2.97 2.12
N GLU A 80 16.04 -1.70 1.74
CA GLU A 80 15.54 -0.65 2.62
C GLU A 80 14.09 -0.90 3.03
N MET A 81 13.25 -1.33 2.08
CA MET A 81 11.88 -1.73 2.36
C MET A 81 11.81 -2.90 3.35
N GLU A 82 12.58 -3.97 3.14
CA GLU A 82 12.65 -5.09 4.09
C GLU A 82 13.07 -4.65 5.50
N LYS A 83 13.97 -3.66 5.60
CA LYS A 83 14.37 -3.09 6.89
C LYS A 83 13.22 -2.32 7.54
N LEU A 84 12.50 -1.49 6.79
CA LEU A 84 11.34 -0.76 7.29
C LEU A 84 10.26 -1.69 7.83
N GLU A 85 9.98 -2.79 7.14
CA GLU A 85 9.02 -3.79 7.59
C GLU A 85 9.46 -4.47 8.87
N LYS A 86 10.74 -4.83 8.98
CA LYS A 86 11.29 -5.39 10.21
C LYS A 86 11.20 -4.39 11.37
N ASP A 87 11.47 -3.12 11.14
CA ASP A 87 11.35 -2.08 12.17
C ASP A 87 9.88 -1.86 12.55
N PHE A 88 8.95 -1.81 11.60
CA PHE A 88 7.52 -1.71 11.84
C PHE A 88 6.99 -2.89 12.67
N LEU A 89 7.36 -4.12 12.28
CA LEU A 89 7.01 -5.33 13.02
C LEU A 89 7.62 -5.30 14.41
N ARG A 90 8.89 -4.92 14.57
CA ARG A 90 9.54 -4.84 15.89
C ARG A 90 8.81 -3.88 16.83
N GLU A 91 8.45 -2.69 16.37
CA GLU A 91 7.74 -1.69 17.18
C GLU A 91 6.28 -2.09 17.45
N THR A 92 5.67 -2.87 16.56
CA THR A 92 4.31 -3.38 16.73
C THR A 92 4.28 -4.63 17.62
N ASP A 93 5.14 -5.64 17.39
CA ASP A 93 5.27 -6.91 18.12
C ASP A 93 5.74 -6.72 19.57
N ALA A 94 6.72 -5.84 19.81
CA ALA A 94 7.13 -5.46 21.17
C ALA A 94 5.95 -4.88 21.98
N ASN A 95 4.91 -4.39 21.31
CA ASN A 95 3.68 -3.89 21.89
C ASN A 95 2.49 -4.87 21.80
N LEU A 96 2.55 -5.91 20.95
CA LEU A 96 1.47 -6.88 20.74
C LEU A 96 1.31 -7.86 21.90
N GLY A 97 2.35 -8.07 22.71
CA GLY A 97 2.24 -8.71 24.03
C GLY A 97 1.24 -8.01 24.97
N LYS A 98 0.81 -6.77 24.67
CA LYS A 98 -0.15 -5.99 25.46
C LYS A 98 -1.47 -5.63 24.72
N SER A 99 -1.60 -5.84 23.41
CA SER A 99 -2.75 -5.34 22.61
C SER A 99 -3.33 -6.35 21.60
N SER A 100 -3.23 -7.65 21.90
CA SER A 100 -3.79 -8.77 21.09
C SER A 100 -5.28 -8.66 20.73
N ARG A 101 -6.07 -7.76 21.34
CA ARG A 101 -7.52 -7.67 21.11
C ARG A 101 -7.94 -6.69 19.99
N ILE A 102 -7.04 -5.84 19.50
CA ILE A 102 -7.43 -4.70 18.64
C ILE A 102 -7.25 -5.01 17.14
N LEU A 103 -6.18 -5.71 16.75
CA LEU A 103 -5.89 -6.03 15.34
C LEU A 103 -6.96 -6.92 14.69
N THR A 104 -7.49 -7.91 15.42
CA THR A 104 -8.53 -8.81 14.89
C THR A 104 -9.84 -8.08 14.60
N SER A 105 -10.10 -6.96 15.30
CA SER A 105 -11.30 -6.15 15.10
C SER A 105 -11.16 -5.12 13.96
N MET A 106 -9.92 -4.71 13.64
CA MET A 106 -9.61 -3.67 12.65
C MET A 106 -9.28 -4.24 11.26
N LEU A 107 -8.60 -5.39 11.17
CA LEU A 107 -8.37 -6.11 9.89
C LEU A 107 -9.69 -6.48 9.20
N ARG A 108 -10.73 -6.76 10.00
CA ARG A 108 -12.07 -7.07 9.48
C ARG A 108 -12.75 -5.83 8.84
N ARG A 109 -12.41 -4.60 9.27
CA ARG A 109 -13.02 -3.35 8.78
C ARG A 109 -12.44 -2.90 7.43
N ILE A 110 -11.14 -3.13 7.18
CA ILE A 110 -10.48 -2.76 5.91
C ILE A 110 -11.02 -3.64 4.75
N ILE A 111 -11.22 -4.93 5.01
CA ILE A 111 -11.87 -5.85 4.07
C ILE A 111 -13.35 -5.47 3.85
N GLN A 112 -14.07 -5.05 4.89
CA GLN A 112 -15.46 -4.58 4.76
C GLN A 112 -15.59 -3.35 3.85
N ASN A 113 -14.65 -2.39 3.91
CA ASN A 113 -14.68 -1.23 3.02
C ASN A 113 -14.44 -1.61 1.55
N ARG A 114 -13.52 -2.54 1.27
CA ARG A 114 -13.31 -3.03 -0.11
C ARG A 114 -14.55 -3.76 -0.63
N ILE A 115 -15.15 -4.67 0.15
CA ILE A 115 -16.36 -5.42 -0.25
C ILE A 115 -17.55 -4.47 -0.49
N LEU A 116 -17.70 -3.41 0.31
CA LEU A 116 -18.80 -2.45 0.15
C LEU A 116 -18.72 -1.70 -1.19
N VAL A 117 -17.52 -1.28 -1.63
CA VAL A 117 -17.31 -0.64 -2.94
C VAL A 117 -17.68 -1.60 -4.10
N PHE A 118 -17.30 -2.87 -4.02
CA PHE A 118 -17.69 -3.87 -5.02
C PHE A 118 -19.21 -4.10 -5.08
N ILE A 119 -19.88 -4.13 -3.92
CA ILE A 119 -21.35 -4.27 -3.85
C ILE A 119 -22.06 -3.06 -4.47
N LEU A 120 -21.60 -1.84 -4.16
CA LEU A 120 -22.17 -0.62 -4.74
C LEU A 120 -22.00 -0.59 -6.27
N GLY A 121 -20.83 -0.97 -6.79
CA GLY A 121 -20.59 -1.07 -8.24
C GLY A 121 -21.51 -2.08 -8.92
N ALA A 122 -21.74 -3.25 -8.30
CA ALA A 122 -22.65 -4.26 -8.82
C ALA A 122 -24.11 -3.76 -8.89
N ILE A 123 -24.58 -3.03 -7.87
CA ILE A 123 -25.93 -2.44 -7.85
C ILE A 123 -26.11 -1.44 -9.00
N ILE A 124 -25.13 -0.55 -9.20
CA ILE A 124 -25.17 0.45 -10.29
C ILE A 124 -25.25 -0.26 -11.66
N LEU A 125 -24.40 -1.26 -11.90
CA LEU A 125 -24.45 -2.04 -13.15
C LEU A 125 -25.79 -2.73 -13.36
N LEU A 126 -26.36 -3.32 -12.30
CA LEU A 126 -27.65 -4.01 -12.37
C LEU A 126 -28.78 -3.05 -12.74
N THR A 127 -28.80 -1.84 -12.16
CA THR A 127 -29.80 -0.81 -12.52
C THR A 127 -29.70 -0.36 -13.98
N ILE A 128 -28.49 -0.22 -14.51
CA ILE A 128 -28.25 0.15 -15.92
C ILE A 128 -28.75 -0.96 -16.86
N ILE A 129 -28.45 -2.22 -16.55
CA ILE A 129 -28.89 -3.39 -17.33
C ILE A 129 -30.41 -3.48 -17.34
N LEU A 130 -31.06 -3.32 -16.19
CA LEU A 130 -32.52 -3.32 -16.09
C LEU A 130 -33.14 -2.17 -16.89
N ALA A 131 -32.59 -0.95 -16.79
CA ALA A 131 -33.07 0.19 -17.55
C ALA A 131 -32.98 -0.06 -19.07
N MET A 132 -31.87 -0.61 -19.55
CA MET A 132 -31.74 -1.00 -20.95
C MET A 132 -32.74 -2.09 -21.35
N TYR A 133 -32.93 -3.12 -20.53
CA TYR A 133 -33.88 -4.19 -20.82
C TYR A 133 -35.33 -3.67 -20.93
N PHE A 134 -35.75 -2.80 -20.01
CA PHE A 134 -37.08 -2.18 -20.08
C PHE A 134 -37.22 -1.23 -21.26
N ASN A 135 -36.18 -0.49 -21.63
CA ASN A 135 -36.19 0.38 -22.79
C ASN A 135 -36.27 -0.42 -24.11
N LEU A 136 -35.54 -1.54 -24.21
CA LEU A 136 -35.56 -2.44 -25.38
C LEU A 136 -36.85 -3.26 -25.51
N ARG A 137 -37.53 -3.58 -24.40
CA ARG A 137 -38.79 -4.32 -24.39
C ARG A 137 -40.03 -3.43 -24.51
N GLY A 138 -39.88 -2.14 -24.21
CA GLY A 138 -40.95 -1.13 -24.27
C GLY A 138 -41.15 -0.48 -25.64
N HIS A 139 -40.50 -0.99 -26.69
CA HIS A 139 -40.63 -0.52 -28.07
C HIS A 139 -41.15 -1.62 -28.99
#